data_AF-A0A2U1S6E1-F1
#
_entry.id   AF-A0A2U1S6E1-F1
#
_cell.length_a   1.000
_cell.length_b   1.000
_cell.length_c   1.000
_cell.angle_alpha   90.00
_cell.angle_beta   90.00
_cell.angle_gamma   90.00
#
_symmetry.space_group_name_H-M   'P 1'
#
loop_
_entity.id
_entity.type
_entity.pdbx_description
1 polymer ?
#
loop_
_entity_poly.entity_id
_entity_poly.type
_entity_poly.pdbx_seq_one_letter_code
_entity_poly.pdbx_strand_id
1 'polypeptide(L)'
;MYFSKRIEYLDYLKVLAILSIIAMHITAFFSDVEVMNLTMHNLSQIGRFAVPIFLMVTGILLLNRNYPNYLDFFKKRSLRITLPFLFWIFIALLVTYNINSNLFNSSSFLVTVADTLNTGILWYFWMLIGVYLAIPIINEYVVAKGMEGIKYFLIIAILDL
;
A
#
# COMPACT_ATOMS: atom_id res chain seq x y z
N MET A 1 31.16 -4.24 4.58
CA MET A 1 29.75 -4.37 5.00
C MET A 1 29.18 -2.97 5.16
N TYR A 2 28.53 -2.41 4.14
CA TYR A 2 27.98 -1.05 4.21
C TYR A 2 26.69 -1.09 5.03
N PHE A 3 26.77 -0.77 6.32
CA PHE A 3 25.58 -0.46 7.10
C PHE A 3 24.99 0.83 6.52
N SER A 4 23.91 0.72 5.74
CA SER A 4 23.18 1.91 5.30
C SER A 4 22.71 2.63 6.57
N LYS A 5 23.10 3.90 6.73
CA LYS A 5 22.69 4.74 7.85
C LYS A 5 21.16 4.65 8.01
N ARG A 6 20.69 4.02 9.09
CA ARG A 6 19.27 3.95 9.39
C ARG A 6 18.78 5.36 9.68
N ILE A 7 17.60 5.67 9.16
CA ILE A 7 16.95 6.96 9.34
C ILE A 7 15.86 6.74 10.38
N GLU A 8 16.17 7.03 11.65
CA GLU A 8 15.31 6.67 12.79
C GLU A 8 13.91 7.29 12.72
N TYR A 9 13.81 8.55 12.27
CA TYR A 9 12.50 9.22 12.14
C TYR A 9 11.55 8.49 11.15
N LEU A 10 12.09 7.81 10.13
CA LEU A 10 11.26 7.03 9.21
C LEU A 10 10.68 5.79 9.90
N ASP A 11 11.41 5.22 10.86
CA ASP A 11 10.93 4.06 11.60
C ASP A 11 9.82 4.48 12.58
N TYR A 12 9.94 5.63 13.25
CA TYR A 12 8.85 6.20 14.06
C TYR A 12 7.59 6.52 13.23
N LEU A 13 7.76 7.10 12.03
CA LEU A 13 6.63 7.38 11.13
C LEU A 13 5.92 6.10 10.68
N LYS A 14 6.67 5.03 10.38
CA LYS A 14 6.08 3.73 10.04
C LYS A 14 5.31 3.16 11.23
N VAL A 15 5.87 3.22 12.44
CA VAL A 15 5.18 2.72 13.64
C VAL A 15 3.86 3.46 13.85
N LEU A 16 3.86 4.79 13.73
CA LEU A 16 2.64 5.59 13.79
C LEU A 16 1.62 5.16 12.73
N ALA A 17 2.06 5.02 11.47
CA ALA A 17 1.19 4.60 10.38
C ALA A 17 0.63 3.18 10.58
N ILE A 18 1.41 2.24 11.10
CA ILE A 18 0.95 0.88 11.43
C ILE A 18 -0.15 0.95 12.50
N LEU A 19 0.08 1.70 13.58
CA LEU A 19 -0.92 1.86 14.65
C LEU A 19 -2.22 2.50 14.13
N SER A 20 -2.10 3.52 13.27
CA SER A 20 -3.24 4.17 12.63
C SER A 20 -4.04 3.22 11.71
N ILE A 21 -3.37 2.36 10.94
CA ILE A 21 -4.05 1.31 10.16
C ILE A 21 -4.77 0.33 11.06
N ILE A 22 -4.12 -0.13 12.13
CA ILE A 22 -4.75 -1.08 13.07
C ILE A 22 -6.01 -0.46 13.68
N ALA A 23 -5.93 0.79 14.16
CA ALA A 23 -7.09 1.51 14.69
C ALA A 23 -8.22 1.66 13.66
N MET A 24 -7.88 1.95 12.39
CA MET A 24 -8.85 2.02 11.30
C MET A 24 -9.56 0.68 11.07
N HIS A 25 -8.84 -0.44 11.08
CA HIS A 25 -9.44 -1.76 10.86
C HIS A 25 -10.30 -2.21 12.02
N ILE A 26 -9.88 -1.91 13.26
CA ILE A 26 -10.68 -2.19 14.45
C ILE A 26 -12.00 -1.41 14.39
N THR A 27 -11.95 -0.12 14.09
CA THR A 27 -13.15 0.72 13.99
C THR A 27 -14.07 0.32 12.83
N ALA A 28 -13.52 -0.13 11.71
CA ALA A 28 -14.29 -0.72 10.60
C ALA A 28 -14.94 -2.05 11.00
N PHE A 29 -14.26 -2.91 11.75
CA PHE A 29 -14.90 -4.14 12.23
C PHE A 29 -16.11 -3.86 13.13
N PHE A 30 -16.01 -2.87 14.01
CA PHE A 30 -17.13 -2.45 14.86
C PHE A 30 -18.23 -1.68 14.11
N SER A 31 -17.98 -1.20 12.88
CA SER A 31 -19.02 -0.56 12.06
C SER A 31 -20.10 -1.55 11.65
N ASP A 32 -19.70 -2.78 11.39
CA ASP A 32 -20.57 -3.80 10.83
C ASP A 32 -21.49 -4.45 11.89
N VAL A 33 -21.29 -4.12 13.16
CA VAL A 33 -22.02 -4.67 14.32
C VAL A 33 -23.00 -3.65 14.94
N GLU A 34 -23.39 -2.60 14.21
CA GLU A 34 -24.30 -1.52 14.64
C GLU A 34 -23.88 -0.73 15.90
N VAL A 35 -22.62 -0.80 16.34
CA VAL A 35 -22.09 -0.05 17.50
C VAL A 35 -21.37 1.26 17.07
N MET A 36 -21.73 1.82 15.92
CA MET A 36 -21.01 2.97 15.36
C MET A 36 -21.45 4.30 16.02
N ASN A 37 -20.64 4.78 16.97
CA ASN A 37 -20.72 6.15 17.46
C ASN A 37 -19.87 7.10 16.59
N LEU A 38 -20.25 8.39 16.54
CA LEU A 38 -19.54 9.45 15.79
C LEU A 38 -18.02 9.45 16.03
N THR A 39 -17.60 9.16 17.26
CA THR A 39 -16.18 9.05 17.65
C THR A 39 -15.45 7.95 16.90
N MET A 40 -16.07 6.77 16.71
CA MET A 40 -15.47 5.64 15.99
C MET A 40 -15.38 5.92 14.49
N HIS A 41 -16.39 6.59 13.94
CA HIS A 41 -16.35 7.06 12.56
C HIS A 41 -15.18 8.03 12.35
N ASN A 42 -15.03 9.04 13.21
CA ASN A 42 -13.94 10.01 13.11
C ASN A 42 -12.56 9.34 13.25
N LEU A 43 -12.41 8.38 14.16
CA LEU A 43 -11.18 7.60 14.31
C LEU A 43 -10.85 6.80 13.04
N SER A 44 -11.86 6.20 12.40
CA SER A 44 -11.68 5.46 11.14
C SER A 44 -11.20 6.38 10.01
N GLN A 45 -11.71 7.61 9.93
CA GLN A 45 -11.27 8.58 8.91
C GLN A 45 -9.86 9.07 9.18
N ILE A 46 -9.52 9.34 10.44
CA ILE A 46 -8.18 9.74 10.83
C ILE A 46 -7.18 8.63 10.47
N GLY A 47 -7.48 7.36 10.74
CA GLY A 47 -6.57 6.25 10.43
C GLY A 47 -6.16 6.15 8.95
N ARG A 48 -6.90 6.77 8.02
CA ARG A 48 -6.60 6.78 6.58
C ARG A 48 -5.32 7.53 6.23
N PHE A 49 -4.83 8.44 7.07
CA PHE A 49 -3.55 9.15 6.82
C PHE A 49 -2.34 8.19 6.79
N ALA A 50 -2.48 6.98 7.33
CA ALA A 50 -1.40 6.02 7.34
C ALA A 50 -0.92 5.64 5.93
N VAL A 51 -1.85 5.53 4.97
CA VAL A 51 -1.54 5.22 3.57
C VAL A 51 -0.59 6.25 2.94
N PRO A 52 -0.88 7.56 2.96
CA PRO A 52 0.05 8.56 2.45
C PRO A 52 1.38 8.59 3.22
N ILE A 53 1.42 8.29 4.53
CA ILE A 53 2.70 8.17 5.24
C ILE A 53 3.55 7.02 4.68
N PHE A 54 2.98 5.84 4.42
CA PHE A 54 3.73 4.73 3.81
C PHE A 54 4.26 5.11 2.42
N LEU A 55 3.49 5.86 1.64
CA LEU A 55 3.92 6.37 0.35
C LEU A 55 5.06 7.38 0.47
N MET A 56 4.97 8.32 1.41
CA MET A 56 6.04 9.30 1.68
C MET A 56 7.34 8.61 2.10
N VAL A 57 7.27 7.65 3.02
CA VAL A 57 8.43 6.87 3.45
C VAL A 57 9.03 6.10 2.28
N THR A 58 8.20 5.50 1.42
CA THR A 58 8.64 4.81 0.21
C THR A 58 9.33 5.78 -0.76
N GLY A 59 8.77 6.98 -0.95
CA GLY A 59 9.33 8.05 -1.76
C GLY A 59 10.71 8.50 -1.27
N ILE A 60 10.87 8.79 0.03
CA ILE A 60 12.16 9.19 0.61
C ILE A 60 13.23 8.12 0.39
N LEU A 61 12.85 6.84 0.45
CA LEU A 61 13.78 5.74 0.29
C LEU A 61 14.15 5.47 -1.18
N LEU A 62 13.30 5.85 -2.13
CA LEU A 62 13.43 5.44 -3.54
C LEU A 62 13.60 6.58 -4.54
N LEU A 63 13.28 7.82 -4.18
CA LEU A 63 13.47 9.00 -5.04
C LEU A 63 14.84 9.64 -4.82
N ASN A 64 15.24 10.51 -5.76
CA ASN A 64 16.52 11.21 -5.78
C ASN A 64 17.74 10.27 -5.75
N ARG A 65 17.66 9.16 -6.50
CA ARG A 65 18.75 8.18 -6.61
C ARG A 65 19.06 7.88 -8.07
N ASN A 66 20.33 7.64 -8.35
CA ASN A 66 20.75 7.16 -9.67
C ASN A 66 20.55 5.65 -9.75
N TYR A 67 19.58 5.23 -10.57
CA TYR A 67 19.37 3.83 -10.90
C TYR A 67 20.06 3.52 -12.23
N PRO A 68 21.08 2.66 -12.26
CA PRO A 68 21.81 2.36 -13.49
C PRO A 68 20.95 1.60 -14.51
N ASN A 69 19.99 0.79 -14.05
CA ASN A 69 19.08 0.02 -14.90
C ASN A 69 17.70 -0.12 -14.23
N TYR A 70 16.62 0.05 -14.99
CA TYR A 70 15.25 -0.19 -14.50
C TYR A 70 15.02 -1.67 -14.16
N LEU A 71 15.60 -2.60 -14.92
CA LEU A 71 15.46 -4.04 -14.67
C LEU A 71 16.01 -4.45 -13.30
N ASP A 72 17.16 -3.88 -12.91
CA ASP A 72 17.74 -4.11 -11.58
C ASP A 72 16.91 -3.45 -10.48
N PHE A 73 16.24 -2.35 -10.80
CA PHE A 73 15.31 -1.70 -9.88
C PHE A 73 14.13 -2.62 -9.55
N PHE A 74 13.49 -3.19 -10.58
CA PHE A 74 12.33 -4.06 -10.42
C PHE A 74 12.69 -5.41 -9.81
N LYS A 75 13.73 -6.10 -10.30
CA LYS A 75 14.11 -7.45 -9.81
C LYS A 75 14.41 -7.50 -8.32
N LYS A 76 15.12 -6.49 -7.78
CA LYS A 76 15.49 -6.46 -6.36
C LYS A 76 14.31 -6.27 -5.42
N ARG A 77 13.20 -5.73 -5.92
CA ARG A 77 12.07 -5.27 -5.10
C ARG A 77 10.80 -6.06 -5.36
N SER A 78 10.63 -6.61 -6.57
CA SER A 78 9.46 -7.40 -6.96
C SER A 78 9.25 -8.58 -6.02
N LEU A 79 10.29 -9.36 -5.72
CA LEU A 79 10.17 -10.51 -4.81
C LEU A 79 9.68 -10.12 -3.41
N ARG A 80 10.10 -8.97 -2.89
CA ARG A 80 9.68 -8.51 -1.55
C ARG A 80 8.19 -8.11 -1.52
N ILE A 81 7.61 -7.77 -2.66
CA ILE A 81 6.22 -7.32 -2.80
C ILE A 81 5.33 -8.50 -3.22
N THR A 82 5.75 -9.23 -4.26
CA THR A 82 5.03 -10.35 -4.85
C THR A 82 4.94 -11.54 -3.89
N LEU A 83 5.98 -11.84 -3.10
CA LEU A 83 5.93 -12.98 -2.15
C LEU A 83 4.85 -12.79 -1.07
N PRO A 84 4.83 -11.69 -0.29
CA PRO A 84 3.74 -11.45 0.67
C PRO A 84 2.37 -11.44 0.01
N PHE A 85 2.25 -10.90 -1.20
CA PHE A 85 0.98 -10.82 -1.91
C PHE A 85 0.42 -12.17 -2.32
N LEU A 86 1.24 -13.00 -2.97
CA LEU A 86 0.83 -14.36 -3.34
C LEU A 86 0.46 -15.17 -2.10
N PHE A 87 1.20 -14.99 -1.01
CA PHE A 87 0.89 -15.61 0.28
C PHE A 87 -0.48 -15.17 0.81
N TRP A 88 -0.79 -13.87 0.79
CA TRP A 88 -2.08 -13.37 1.26
C TRP A 88 -3.26 -13.71 0.35
N ILE A 89 -3.08 -13.74 -0.97
CA ILE A 89 -4.09 -14.25 -1.90
C ILE A 89 -4.41 -15.71 -1.60
N PHE A 90 -3.37 -16.52 -1.40
CA PHE A 90 -3.55 -17.94 -1.11
C PHE A 90 -4.37 -18.14 0.17
N ILE A 91 -4.07 -17.38 1.23
CA ILE A 91 -4.85 -17.41 2.48
C ILE A 91 -6.29 -16.95 2.24
N ALA A 92 -6.49 -15.85 1.51
CA ALA A 92 -7.84 -15.34 1.24
C ALA A 92 -8.70 -16.37 0.49
N LEU A 93 -8.13 -17.05 -0.50
CA LEU A 93 -8.81 -18.12 -1.24
C LEU A 93 -9.14 -19.31 -0.33
N LEU A 94 -8.23 -19.71 0.57
CA LEU A 94 -8.49 -20.78 1.54
C LEU A 94 -9.61 -20.44 2.53
N VAL A 95 -9.67 -19.18 2.99
CA VAL A 95 -10.73 -18.72 3.90
C VAL A 95 -12.08 -18.72 3.18
N THR A 96 -12.16 -18.14 1.98
CA THR A 96 -13.38 -18.13 1.17
C THR A 96 -13.86 -19.55 0.86
N TYR A 97 -12.94 -20.49 0.62
CA TYR A 97 -13.26 -21.91 0.41
C TYR A 97 -13.90 -22.57 1.64
N ASN A 98 -13.33 -22.35 2.83
CA ASN A 98 -13.86 -22.98 4.06
C ASN A 98 -15.24 -22.43 4.45
N ILE A 99 -15.52 -21.17 4.16
CA ILE A 99 -16.80 -20.52 4.50
C ILE A 99 -17.90 -20.95 3.52
N ASN A 100 -17.57 -21.15 2.24
CA ASN A 100 -18.52 -21.51 1.20
C ASN A 100 -18.13 -22.84 0.54
N SER A 101 -18.56 -23.95 1.14
CA SER A 101 -18.26 -25.32 0.70
C SER A 101 -18.79 -25.71 -0.70
N ASN A 102 -19.63 -24.88 -1.33
CA ASN A 102 -20.27 -25.14 -2.63
C ASN A 102 -19.61 -24.43 -3.84
N LEU A 103 -18.44 -23.78 -3.68
CA LEU A 103 -17.89 -22.88 -4.71
C LEU A 103 -17.20 -23.58 -5.91
N PHE A 104 -16.97 -24.88 -5.85
CA PHE A 104 -16.35 -25.65 -6.94
C PHE A 104 -17.36 -26.18 -7.96
N ASN A 105 -18.30 -25.32 -8.38
CA ASN A 105 -18.80 -25.44 -9.74
C ASN A 105 -17.77 -24.73 -10.64
N SER A 106 -17.21 -25.41 -11.64
CA SER A 106 -16.08 -24.90 -12.43
C SER A 106 -16.37 -23.56 -13.12
N SER A 107 -17.64 -23.23 -13.33
CA SER A 107 -18.10 -21.95 -13.86
C SER A 107 -18.05 -20.76 -12.87
N SER A 108 -17.99 -21.01 -11.55
CA SER A 108 -17.98 -19.94 -10.52
C SER A 108 -16.58 -19.63 -9.95
N PHE A 109 -15.60 -20.51 -10.14
CA PHE A 109 -14.26 -20.32 -9.56
C PHE A 109 -13.57 -19.03 -10.01
N LEU A 110 -13.63 -18.71 -11.31
CA LEU A 110 -13.03 -17.48 -11.84
C LEU A 110 -13.69 -16.21 -11.26
N VAL A 111 -15.00 -16.26 -11.03
CA VAL A 111 -15.76 -15.16 -10.42
C VAL A 111 -15.36 -14.99 -8.96
N THR A 112 -15.30 -16.09 -8.19
CA THR A 112 -14.84 -16.05 -6.80
C THR A 112 -13.41 -15.52 -6.67
N VAL A 113 -12.51 -15.91 -7.57
CA VAL A 113 -11.14 -15.39 -7.60
C VAL A 113 -11.14 -13.89 -7.92
N ALA A 114 -11.92 -13.46 -8.92
CA ALA A 114 -12.04 -12.04 -9.26
C ALA A 114 -12.61 -11.21 -8.10
N ASP A 115 -13.65 -11.69 -7.43
CA ASP A 115 -14.25 -11.04 -6.26
C ASP A 115 -13.27 -10.98 -5.09
N THR A 116 -12.54 -12.07 -4.82
CA THR A 116 -11.50 -12.11 -3.78
C THR A 116 -10.39 -11.10 -4.09
N LEU A 117 -9.97 -10.99 -5.36
CA LEU A 117 -8.97 -10.03 -5.83
C LEU A 117 -9.42 -8.58 -5.75
N ASN A 118 -10.73 -8.33 -5.75
CA ASN A 118 -11.34 -7.01 -5.66
C ASN A 118 -11.69 -6.60 -4.22
N THR A 119 -11.32 -7.40 -3.22
CA THR A 119 -11.57 -7.07 -1.81
C THR A 119 -10.81 -5.83 -1.36
N GLY A 120 -11.39 -5.11 -0.39
CA GLY A 120 -10.83 -3.88 0.20
C GLY A 120 -9.50 -4.05 0.96
N ILE A 121 -8.91 -5.25 0.98
CA ILE A 121 -7.56 -5.50 1.49
C ILE A 121 -6.51 -5.47 0.35
N LEU A 122 -6.90 -5.90 -0.86
CA LEU A 122 -5.98 -6.02 -2.00
C LEU A 122 -5.85 -4.74 -2.84
N TRP A 123 -6.76 -3.78 -2.68
CA TRP A 123 -6.65 -2.46 -3.35
C TRP A 123 -5.30 -1.78 -3.07
N TYR A 124 -4.80 -1.88 -1.82
CA TYR A 124 -3.53 -1.28 -1.43
C TYR A 124 -2.36 -1.92 -2.17
N PHE A 125 -2.48 -3.21 -2.52
CA PHE A 125 -1.48 -3.89 -3.31
C PHE A 125 -1.45 -3.40 -4.76
N TRP A 126 -2.62 -3.25 -5.39
CA TRP A 126 -2.73 -2.67 -6.74
C TRP A 126 -2.15 -1.26 -6.79
N MET A 127 -2.44 -0.46 -5.76
CA MET A 127 -1.86 0.86 -5.58
C MET A 127 -0.33 0.79 -5.45
N LEU A 128 0.21 -0.12 -4.61
CA LEU A 128 1.66 -0.31 -4.47
C LEU A 128 2.33 -0.68 -5.80
N ILE A 129 1.76 -1.59 -6.59
CA ILE A 129 2.30 -1.92 -7.91
C ILE A 129 2.37 -0.67 -8.78
N GLY A 130 1.27 0.08 -8.88
CA GLY A 130 1.20 1.31 -9.67
C GLY A 130 2.27 2.32 -9.26
N VAL A 131 2.43 2.54 -7.96
CA VAL A 131 3.47 3.42 -7.42
C VAL A 131 4.87 2.93 -7.78
N TYR A 132 5.17 1.64 -7.62
CA TYR A 132 6.50 1.11 -7.95
C TYR A 132 6.83 1.21 -9.44
N LEU A 133 5.83 1.08 -10.32
CA LEU A 133 5.98 1.32 -11.76
C LEU A 133 6.19 2.81 -12.06
N ALA A 134 5.56 3.71 -11.31
CA ALA A 134 5.71 5.15 -11.47
C ALA A 134 7.03 5.71 -10.91
N ILE A 135 7.61 5.06 -9.89
CA ILE A 135 8.85 5.53 -9.22
C ILE A 135 10.00 5.82 -10.19
N PRO A 136 10.40 4.96 -11.16
CA PRO A 136 11.49 5.30 -12.07
C PRO A 136 11.24 6.59 -12.85
N ILE A 137 10.00 6.78 -13.33
CA ILE A 137 9.58 7.97 -14.07
C ILE A 137 9.66 9.21 -13.18
N ILE A 138 9.07 9.13 -11.99
CA ILE A 138 9.07 10.24 -11.01
C ILE A 138 10.50 10.55 -10.56
N ASN A 139 11.34 9.52 -10.37
CA ASN A 139 12.71 9.69 -9.93
C ASN A 139 13.55 10.45 -10.96
N GLU A 140 13.43 10.15 -12.26
CA GLU A 140 14.09 10.92 -13.31
C GLU A 140 13.67 12.39 -13.31
N TYR A 141 12.37 12.64 -13.19
CA TYR A 141 11.85 14.00 -13.09
C TYR A 141 12.41 14.74 -11.87
N VAL A 142 12.41 14.10 -10.70
CA VAL A 142 12.93 14.68 -9.45
C VAL A 142 14.44 14.93 -9.53
N VAL A 143 15.21 14.02 -10.12
CA VAL A 143 16.66 14.21 -10.31
C VAL A 143 16.93 15.35 -11.29
N ALA A 144 16.14 15.49 -12.36
CA ALA A 144 16.32 16.54 -13.36
C ALA A 144 15.89 17.94 -12.87
N LYS A 145 14.81 18.02 -12.08
CA LYS A 145 14.21 19.30 -11.64
C LYS A 145 14.53 19.69 -10.20
N GLY A 146 15.13 18.79 -9.42
CA GLY A 146 15.48 19.03 -8.03
C GLY A 146 14.27 19.46 -7.17
N MET A 147 14.51 20.39 -6.25
CA MET A 147 13.52 20.81 -5.26
C MET A 147 12.31 21.54 -5.87
N GLU A 148 12.47 22.23 -7.00
CA GLU A 148 11.36 22.93 -7.66
C GLU A 148 10.35 21.96 -8.27
N GLY A 149 10.83 20.87 -8.87
CA GLY A 149 9.96 19.80 -9.37
C GLY A 149 9.16 19.13 -8.26
N ILE A 150 9.78 18.91 -7.08
CA ILE A 150 9.09 18.35 -5.91
C ILE A 150 7.99 19.30 -5.42
N LYS A 151 8.29 20.60 -5.30
CA LYS A 151 7.29 21.61 -4.88
C LYS A 151 6.10 21.64 -5.83
N TYR A 152 6.34 21.61 -7.13
CA TYR A 152 5.28 21.58 -8.13
C TYR A 152 4.39 20.34 -7.99
N PHE A 153 5.00 19.15 -7.81
CA PHE A 153 4.25 17.91 -7.61
C PHE A 153 3.41 17.94 -6.32
N LEU A 154 3.95 18.50 -5.24
CA LEU A 154 3.22 18.67 -3.99
C LEU A 154 2.03 19.63 -4.12
N ILE A 155 2.17 20.71 -4.89
CA ILE A 155 1.08 21.66 -5.14
C ILE A 155 -0.06 20.95 -5.90
N ILE A 156 0.26 20.18 -6.95
CA ILE A 156 -0.75 19.40 -7.68
C ILE A 156 -1.45 18.42 -6.73
N ALA A 157 -0.68 17.65 -5.95
CA ALA A 157 -1.23 16.65 -5.05
C ALA A 157 -2.15 17.25 -3.95
N ILE A 158 -1.93 18.50 -3.55
CA ILE A 158 -2.80 19.22 -2.60
C ILE A 158 -4.04 19.79 -3.31
N LEU A 159 -3.92 20.22 -4.57
CA LEU A 159 -5.04 20.74 -5.35
C LEU A 159 -6.06 19.65 -5.76
N ASP A 160 -5.60 18.42 -5.93
CA ASP A 160 -6.44 17.26 -6.24
C ASP A 160 -7.16 16.68 -4.99
N LEU A 161 -6.92 17.24 -3.80
CA LEU A 161 -7.46 16.77 -2.51
C LEU A 161 -8.69 17.59 -2.07
#